data_AF-A0A358S8B5-F1
#
_entry.id   AF-A0A358S8B5-F1
#
_cell.length_a   1.000
_cell.length_b   1.000
_cell.length_c   1.000
_cell.angle_alpha   90.00
_cell.angle_beta   90.00
_cell.angle_gamma   90.00
#
_symmetry.space_group_name_H-M   'P 1'
#
loop_
_entity.id
_entity.type
_entity.pdbx_description
1 polymer ?
#
loop_
_entity_poly.entity_id
_entity_poly.type
_entity_poly.pdbx_seq_one_letter_code
_entity_poly.pdbx_strand_id
1 'polypeptide(L)'
;MRRIISNTEYYLGSLLILSVLAIFAYAINSEVVRYVIGLLYLLLVLKFGSDRFRAGKGLPSKCRRNYQGYIEVHVENDCDKKIENLFRIICEVIEIGKNEQKDVLIDSWLISKKNIEKYLGESVEFVPFSFIQRLSNKMHRIMFKAKRGSNIEPYRCIIKTSLVSKEQMIRVQNIITQIDLRRNRIG
;
A
#
# COMPACT_ATOMS: atom_id res chain seq x y z
N MET A 1 -6.87 -11.02 16.74
CA MET A 1 -6.27 -9.92 15.96
C MET A 1 -7.02 -9.82 14.63
N ARG A 2 -7.58 -8.66 14.26
CA ARG A 2 -8.28 -8.51 12.96
C ARG A 2 -7.26 -8.62 11.82
N ARG A 3 -7.63 -9.32 10.75
CA ARG A 3 -6.77 -9.45 9.56
C ARG A 3 -6.72 -8.10 8.84
N ILE A 4 -5.54 -7.49 8.78
CA ILE A 4 -5.29 -6.29 7.95
C ILE A 4 -5.20 -6.73 6.50
N ILE A 5 -5.95 -6.06 5.62
CA ILE A 5 -6.09 -6.35 4.19
C ILE A 5 -5.92 -5.03 3.45
N SER A 6 -5.02 -4.99 2.47
CA SER A 6 -4.87 -3.82 1.63
C SER A 6 -6.00 -3.71 0.60
N ASN A 7 -6.24 -2.52 0.05
CA ASN A 7 -7.15 -2.35 -1.07
C ASN A 7 -6.79 -3.31 -2.22
N THR A 8 -5.50 -3.41 -2.56
CA THR A 8 -5.03 -4.33 -3.62
C THR A 8 -5.39 -5.78 -3.32
N GLU A 9 -5.18 -6.24 -2.08
CA GLU A 9 -5.54 -7.60 -1.66
C GLU A 9 -7.05 -7.83 -1.75
N TYR A 10 -7.86 -6.86 -1.32
CA TYR A 10 -9.32 -6.92 -1.38
C TYR A 10 -9.84 -7.05 -2.82
N TYR A 11 -9.39 -6.18 -3.73
CA TYR A 11 -9.86 -6.21 -5.12
C TYR A 11 -9.37 -7.46 -5.85
N LEU A 12 -8.11 -7.85 -5.68
CA LEU A 12 -7.57 -9.06 -6.33
C LEU A 12 -8.26 -10.33 -5.80
N GLY A 13 -8.49 -10.41 -4.49
CA GLY A 13 -9.23 -11.53 -3.90
C GLY A 13 -10.67 -11.60 -4.41
N SER A 14 -11.36 -10.45 -4.50
CA SER A 14 -12.72 -10.38 -5.02
C SER A 14 -12.80 -10.80 -6.49
N LEU A 15 -11.84 -10.36 -7.32
CA LEU A 15 -11.75 -10.75 -8.74
C LEU A 15 -11.50 -12.25 -8.92
N LEU A 16 -10.63 -12.85 -8.09
CA LEU A 16 -10.37 -14.29 -8.12
C LEU A 16 -11.64 -15.09 -7.78
N ILE A 17 -12.37 -14.69 -6.73
CA ILE A 17 -13.64 -15.35 -6.34
C ILE A 17 -14.65 -15.26 -7.49
N LEU A 18 -14.87 -14.07 -8.06
CA LEU A 18 -15.80 -13.88 -9.17
C LEU A 18 -15.40 -14.69 -10.41
N SER A 19 -14.10 -14.83 -10.68
CA SER A 19 -13.60 -15.62 -11.81
C SER A 19 -13.89 -17.12 -11.62
N VAL A 20 -13.70 -17.65 -10.42
CA VAL A 20 -14.04 -19.04 -10.09
C VAL A 20 -15.55 -19.27 -10.22
N LEU A 21 -16.37 -18.37 -9.69
CA LEU A 21 -17.83 -18.44 -9.84
C LEU A 21 -18.25 -18.40 -11.30
N ALA A 22 -17.61 -17.58 -12.13
CA ALA A 22 -17.88 -17.52 -13.57
C ALA A 22 -17.63 -18.88 -14.23
N ILE A 23 -16.49 -19.53 -13.93
CA ILE A 23 -16.16 -20.87 -14.46
C ILE A 23 -17.24 -21.88 -14.06
N PHE A 24 -17.68 -21.88 -12.80
CA PHE A 24 -18.77 -22.75 -12.35
C PHE A 24 -20.09 -22.46 -13.07
N ALA A 25 -20.43 -21.19 -13.27
CA ALA A 25 -21.65 -20.78 -13.97
C ALA A 25 -21.67 -21.26 -15.43
N TYR A 26 -20.51 -21.22 -16.10
CA TYR A 26 -20.32 -21.82 -17.42
C TYR A 26 -20.48 -23.35 -17.38
N ALA A 27 -19.90 -24.02 -16.38
CA ALA A 27 -19.99 -25.48 -16.24
C ALA A 27 -21.42 -25.99 -16.04
N ILE A 28 -22.26 -25.26 -15.29
CA ILE A 28 -23.68 -25.61 -15.08
C ILE A 28 -24.61 -25.07 -16.18
N ASN A 29 -24.04 -24.40 -17.19
CA ASN A 29 -24.74 -23.78 -18.32
C ASN A 29 -25.92 -22.86 -17.96
N SER A 30 -25.89 -22.24 -16.77
CA SER A 30 -26.97 -21.38 -16.31
C SER A 30 -26.77 -19.95 -16.81
N GLU A 31 -27.68 -19.45 -17.65
CA GLU A 31 -27.62 -18.07 -18.16
C GLU A 31 -27.85 -17.03 -17.07
N VAL A 32 -28.84 -17.25 -16.19
CA VAL A 32 -29.16 -16.33 -15.09
C VAL A 32 -27.96 -16.12 -14.19
N VAL A 33 -27.28 -17.21 -13.80
CA VAL A 33 -26.08 -17.13 -12.94
C VAL A 33 -24.95 -16.37 -13.64
N ARG A 34 -24.76 -16.59 -14.95
CA ARG A 34 -23.76 -15.84 -15.74
C ARG A 34 -24.04 -14.34 -15.75
N TYR A 35 -25.29 -13.92 -15.93
CA TYR A 35 -25.66 -12.50 -15.89
C TYR A 35 -25.44 -11.88 -14.50
N VAL A 36 -25.82 -12.58 -13.43
CA VAL A 36 -25.60 -12.11 -12.05
C VAL A 36 -24.11 -11.91 -11.78
N ILE A 37 -23.25 -12.85 -12.17
CA ILE A 37 -21.80 -12.73 -12.00
C ILE A 37 -21.24 -11.58 -12.84
N GLY A 38 -21.70 -11.42 -14.09
CA GLY A 38 -21.32 -10.30 -14.94
C GLY A 38 -21.67 -8.93 -14.32
N LEU A 39 -22.86 -8.81 -13.73
CA LEU A 39 -23.27 -7.61 -13.02
C LEU A 39 -22.40 -7.35 -11.78
N LEU A 40 -22.12 -8.38 -10.97
CA LEU A 40 -21.23 -8.24 -9.81
C LEU A 40 -19.82 -7.81 -10.22
N TYR A 41 -19.30 -8.34 -11.33
CA TYR A 41 -18.02 -7.94 -11.89
C TYR A 41 -18.03 -6.47 -12.29
N LEU A 42 -19.05 -6.02 -13.02
CA LEU A 42 -19.21 -4.62 -13.41
C LEU A 42 -19.28 -3.70 -12.18
N LEU A 43 -20.09 -4.04 -11.18
CA LEU A 43 -20.22 -3.28 -9.95
C LEU A 43 -18.89 -3.19 -9.18
N LEU A 44 -18.12 -4.28 -9.14
CA LEU A 44 -16.80 -4.28 -8.51
C LEU A 44 -15.81 -3.36 -9.23
N VAL A 45 -15.80 -3.39 -10.57
CA VAL A 45 -14.94 -2.51 -11.39
C VAL A 45 -15.33 -1.04 -11.22
N LEU A 46 -16.63 -0.73 -11.26
CA LEU A 46 -17.14 0.63 -11.01
C LEU A 46 -16.78 1.12 -9.62
N LYS A 47 -16.93 0.25 -8.60
CA LYS A 47 -16.54 0.54 -7.22
C LYS A 47 -15.04 0.80 -7.11
N PHE A 48 -14.20 -0.03 -7.73
CA PHE A 48 -12.75 0.16 -7.74
C PHE A 48 -12.35 1.51 -8.35
N GLY A 49 -12.96 1.89 -9.48
CA GLY A 49 -12.74 3.18 -10.11
C GLY A 49 -13.15 4.36 -9.20
N SER A 50 -14.32 4.27 -8.58
CA SER A 50 -14.83 5.30 -7.66
C SER A 50 -13.96 5.44 -6.40
N ASP A 51 -13.61 4.32 -5.77
CA ASP A 51 -12.78 4.27 -4.58
C ASP A 51 -11.39 4.83 -4.89
N ARG A 52 -10.80 4.50 -6.05
CA ARG A 52 -9.52 5.06 -6.50
C ARG A 52 -9.51 6.58 -6.58
N PHE A 53 -10.61 7.20 -7.03
CA PHE A 53 -10.72 8.65 -7.13
C PHE A 53 -10.96 9.32 -5.77
N ARG A 54 -11.91 8.80 -4.98
CA ARG A 54 -12.28 9.40 -3.69
C ARG A 54 -11.24 9.18 -2.61
N ALA A 55 -10.64 7.99 -2.57
CA ALA A 55 -9.71 7.60 -1.51
C ALA A 55 -8.42 8.43 -1.50
N GLY A 56 -8.00 8.97 -2.65
CA GLY A 56 -6.77 9.77 -2.78
C GLY A 56 -6.95 11.27 -2.53
N LYS A 57 -8.19 11.77 -2.36
CA LYS A 57 -8.44 13.21 -2.21
C LYS A 57 -7.71 13.76 -0.97
N GLY A 58 -6.87 14.78 -1.15
CA GLY A 58 -6.12 15.40 -0.06
C GLY A 58 -5.00 14.53 0.53
N LEU A 59 -4.58 13.46 -0.18
CA LEU A 59 -3.39 12.69 0.16
C LEU A 59 -2.27 12.96 -0.84
N PRO A 60 -1.00 12.72 -0.46
CA PRO A 60 0.12 12.74 -1.40
C PRO A 60 -0.13 11.79 -2.57
N SER A 61 0.51 12.08 -3.70
CA SER A 61 0.41 11.21 -4.87
C SER A 61 0.75 9.76 -4.50
N LYS A 62 -0.05 8.81 -4.99
CA LYS A 62 0.08 7.36 -4.71
C LYS A 62 -0.28 6.91 -3.29
N CYS A 63 -0.89 7.78 -2.48
CA CYS A 63 -1.52 7.40 -1.22
C CYS A 63 -3.03 7.30 -1.37
N ARG A 64 -3.67 6.38 -0.63
CA ARG A 64 -5.12 6.17 -0.67
C ARG A 64 -5.64 5.77 0.70
N ARG A 65 -6.80 6.26 1.09
CA ARG A 65 -7.53 5.70 2.23
C ARG A 65 -8.06 4.33 1.87
N ASN A 66 -7.93 3.36 2.77
CA ASN A 66 -8.47 2.04 2.56
C ASN A 66 -9.82 1.85 3.26
N TYR A 67 -10.53 0.80 2.83
CA TYR A 67 -11.86 0.49 3.36
C TYR A 67 -11.85 0.04 4.84
N GLN A 68 -10.70 -0.36 5.38
CA GLN A 68 -10.51 -0.73 6.78
C GLN A 68 -10.11 0.46 7.68
N GLY A 69 -9.98 1.67 7.12
CA GLY A 69 -9.65 2.88 7.87
C GLY A 69 -8.17 3.26 7.92
N TYR A 70 -7.30 2.61 7.13
CA TYR A 70 -5.89 2.98 7.03
C TYR A 70 -5.63 4.01 5.92
N ILE A 71 -4.51 4.73 6.01
CA ILE A 71 -3.92 5.44 4.87
C ILE A 71 -2.86 4.53 4.24
N GLU A 72 -3.16 3.97 3.07
CA GLU A 72 -2.25 3.14 2.30
C GLU A 72 -1.25 3.97 1.49
N VAL A 73 0.02 3.61 1.58
CA VAL A 73 1.09 4.17 0.77
C VAL A 73 1.44 3.17 -0.33
N HIS A 74 1.13 3.52 -1.59
CA HIS A 74 1.48 2.70 -2.74
C HIS A 74 2.77 3.20 -3.38
N VAL A 75 3.87 2.53 -3.07
CA VAL A 75 5.19 2.91 -3.57
C VAL A 75 5.46 2.19 -4.91
N GLU A 76 5.13 2.84 -6.02
CA GLU A 76 5.42 2.35 -7.38
C GLU A 76 6.84 2.77 -7.87
N ASN A 77 7.15 2.56 -9.16
CA ASN A 77 8.44 2.77 -9.86
C ASN A 77 9.30 4.00 -9.49
N ASP A 78 8.73 5.07 -8.94
CA ASP A 78 9.46 6.32 -8.68
C ASP A 78 10.37 6.29 -7.44
N CYS A 79 10.33 5.22 -6.64
CA CYS A 79 11.23 5.07 -5.49
C CYS A 79 12.57 4.41 -5.80
N ASP A 80 12.73 3.79 -6.98
CA ASP A 80 14.01 3.16 -7.38
C ASP A 80 15.16 4.20 -7.50
N LYS A 81 14.84 5.50 -7.46
CA LYS A 81 15.85 6.57 -7.50
C LYS A 81 15.95 7.43 -6.24
N LYS A 82 14.99 7.43 -5.30
CA LYS A 82 15.03 8.29 -4.10
C LYS A 82 14.24 7.73 -2.91
N ILE A 83 14.94 7.05 -2.00
CA ILE A 83 14.47 6.74 -0.62
C ILE A 83 13.90 7.98 0.11
N GLU A 84 14.36 9.15 -0.32
CA GLU A 84 13.94 10.50 0.08
C GLU A 84 12.45 10.75 -0.14
N ASN A 85 11.96 10.45 -1.35
CA ASN A 85 10.55 10.68 -1.72
C ASN A 85 9.64 9.82 -0.84
N LEU A 86 10.11 8.63 -0.50
CA LEU A 86 9.38 7.71 0.35
C LEU A 86 9.30 8.19 1.79
N PHE A 87 10.42 8.65 2.37
CA PHE A 87 10.39 9.24 3.71
C PHE A 87 9.57 10.53 3.75
N ARG A 88 9.60 11.34 2.69
CA ARG A 88 8.74 12.53 2.55
C ARG A 88 7.27 12.17 2.54
N ILE A 89 6.87 11.21 1.70
CA ILE A 89 5.50 10.70 1.67
C ILE A 89 5.11 10.15 3.03
N ILE A 90 5.97 9.35 3.68
CA ILE A 90 5.73 8.80 5.02
C ILE A 90 5.49 9.90 6.06
N CYS A 91 6.30 10.96 6.08
CA CYS A 91 6.08 12.11 6.97
C CYS A 91 4.71 12.76 6.73
N GLU A 92 4.41 13.11 5.48
CA GLU A 92 3.17 13.77 5.11
C GLU A 92 1.95 12.91 5.49
N VAL A 93 1.98 11.61 5.22
CA VAL A 93 0.86 10.72 5.59
C VAL A 93 0.76 10.46 7.08
N ILE A 94 1.86 10.53 7.85
CA ILE A 94 1.77 10.45 9.32
C ILE A 94 1.07 11.69 9.86
N GLU A 95 1.39 12.89 9.37
CA GLU A 95 0.72 14.13 9.79
C GLU A 95 -0.78 14.10 9.46
N ILE A 96 -1.12 13.74 8.21
CA ILE A 96 -2.52 13.58 7.81
C ILE A 96 -3.21 12.48 8.63
N GLY A 97 -2.53 11.35 8.84
CA GLY A 97 -3.04 10.23 9.63
C GLY A 97 -3.31 10.61 11.09
N LYS A 98 -2.44 11.41 11.72
CA LYS A 98 -2.69 11.96 13.06
C LYS A 98 -3.95 12.82 13.09
N ASN A 99 -4.10 13.73 12.12
CA ASN A 99 -5.25 14.62 12.04
C ASN A 99 -6.57 13.87 11.78
N GLU A 100 -6.51 12.79 10.99
CA GLU A 100 -7.66 11.94 10.69
C GLU A 100 -7.89 10.79 11.67
N GLN A 101 -7.02 10.62 12.66
CA GLN A 101 -7.00 9.47 13.58
C GLN A 101 -6.94 8.12 12.85
N LYS A 102 -6.04 8.02 11.86
CA LYS A 102 -5.82 6.83 11.04
C LYS A 102 -4.38 6.39 11.07
N ASP A 103 -4.19 5.07 11.10
CA ASP A 103 -2.88 4.45 10.96
C ASP A 103 -2.46 4.38 9.49
N VAL A 104 -1.15 4.32 9.25
CA VAL A 104 -0.59 4.24 7.90
C VAL A 104 -0.24 2.78 7.59
N LEU A 105 -0.67 2.29 6.43
CA LEU A 105 -0.39 0.95 5.93
C LEU A 105 0.59 1.02 4.76
N ILE A 106 1.72 0.32 4.87
CA ILE A 106 2.75 0.27 3.85
C ILE A 106 2.98 -1.19 3.46
N ASP A 107 2.58 -1.54 2.24
CA ASP A 107 2.93 -2.80 1.61
C ASP A 107 4.14 -2.57 0.72
N SER A 108 5.34 -2.94 1.18
CA SER A 108 6.57 -2.64 0.43
C SER A 108 7.59 -3.75 0.47
N TRP A 109 8.38 -3.80 -0.60
CA TRP A 109 9.63 -4.57 -0.68
C TRP A 109 10.84 -3.68 -0.99
N LEU A 110 10.63 -2.36 -1.06
CA LEU A 110 11.64 -1.39 -1.47
C LEU A 110 12.42 -0.81 -0.29
N ILE A 111 11.93 -0.97 0.94
CA ILE A 111 12.56 -0.42 2.16
C ILE A 111 13.02 -1.56 3.05
N SER A 112 14.18 -1.43 3.66
CA SER A 112 14.61 -2.33 4.74
C SER A 112 13.75 -2.15 5.98
N LYS A 113 13.24 -3.25 6.54
CA LYS A 113 12.55 -3.31 7.84
C LYS A 113 13.34 -2.60 8.95
N LYS A 114 14.66 -2.85 9.00
CA LYS A 114 15.57 -2.23 9.98
C LYS A 114 15.60 -0.71 9.91
N ASN A 115 15.46 -0.12 8.71
CA ASN A 115 15.47 1.33 8.56
C ASN A 115 14.19 1.95 9.11
N ILE A 116 13.04 1.34 8.86
CA ILE A 116 11.76 1.81 9.39
C ILE A 116 11.76 1.73 10.92
N GLU A 117 12.20 0.61 11.50
CA GLU A 117 12.33 0.43 12.96
C GLU A 117 13.29 1.44 13.58
N LYS A 118 14.44 1.71 12.93
CA LYS A 118 15.42 2.68 13.42
C LYS A 118 14.82 4.08 13.62
N TYR A 119 13.91 4.50 12.75
CA TYR A 119 13.36 5.87 12.78
C TYR A 119 12.04 5.98 13.54
N LEU A 120 11.19 4.96 13.46
CA LEU A 120 9.83 4.98 14.01
C LEU A 120 9.68 4.10 15.27
N GLY A 121 10.68 3.28 15.62
CA GLY A 121 10.73 2.54 16.88
C GLY A 121 9.47 1.71 17.15
N GLU A 122 8.87 1.89 18.32
CA GLU A 122 7.69 1.15 18.76
C GLU A 122 6.37 1.57 18.07
N SER A 123 6.39 2.66 17.29
CA SER A 123 5.21 3.09 16.53
C SER A 123 4.94 2.22 15.31
N VAL A 124 5.82 1.26 14.99
CA VAL A 124 5.64 0.36 13.84
C VAL A 124 5.33 -1.07 14.25
N GLU A 125 4.39 -1.67 13.54
CA GLU A 125 4.03 -3.08 13.64
C GLU A 125 4.23 -3.77 12.30
N PHE A 126 4.81 -4.97 12.31
CA PHE A 126 5.03 -5.77 11.11
C PHE A 126 4.11 -6.97 11.09
N VAL A 127 3.35 -7.09 10.00
CA VAL A 127 2.35 -8.14 9.83
C VAL A 127 2.74 -9.01 8.64
N PRO A 128 2.61 -10.34 8.73
CA PRO A 128 2.90 -11.21 7.60
C PRO A 128 1.91 -10.97 6.46
N PHE A 129 2.42 -11.03 5.23
CA PHE A 129 1.57 -10.98 4.05
C PHE A 129 0.73 -12.24 3.88
N SER A 130 -0.51 -12.04 3.45
CA SER A 130 -1.35 -13.12 2.96
C SER A 130 -0.86 -13.67 1.61
N PHE A 131 -1.39 -14.83 1.22
CA PHE A 131 -1.11 -15.44 -0.06
C PHE A 131 -1.43 -14.50 -1.25
N ILE A 132 -2.58 -13.83 -1.21
CA ILE A 132 -3.02 -12.92 -2.27
C ILE A 132 -2.07 -11.73 -2.39
N GLN A 133 -1.63 -11.15 -1.27
CA GLN A 133 -0.68 -10.05 -1.29
C GLN A 133 0.70 -10.49 -1.78
N ARG A 134 1.17 -11.69 -1.40
CA ARG A 134 2.41 -12.27 -1.94
C ARG A 134 2.33 -12.44 -3.46
N LEU A 135 1.20 -12.92 -3.98
CA LEU A 135 0.96 -13.05 -5.41
C LEU A 135 0.98 -11.67 -6.11
N SER A 136 0.25 -10.69 -5.56
CA SER A 136 0.24 -9.33 -6.09
C SER A 136 1.65 -8.73 -6.18
N ASN A 137 2.41 -8.82 -5.09
CA ASN A 137 3.80 -8.35 -5.05
C ASN A 137 4.68 -9.09 -6.07
N LYS A 138 4.47 -10.39 -6.27
CA LYS A 138 5.19 -11.17 -7.29
C LYS A 138 4.90 -10.65 -8.71
N MET A 139 3.63 -10.38 -9.03
CA MET A 139 3.26 -9.80 -10.33
C MET A 139 3.88 -8.41 -10.53
N HIS A 140 3.80 -7.54 -9.52
CA HIS A 140 4.40 -6.21 -9.58
C HIS A 140 5.92 -6.27 -9.75
N ARG A 141 6.63 -7.17 -9.04
CA ARG A 141 8.09 -7.37 -9.21
C ARG A 141 8.45 -7.77 -10.64
N ILE A 142 7.67 -8.66 -11.26
CA ILE A 142 7.88 -9.09 -12.65
C ILE A 142 7.68 -7.91 -13.60
N MET A 143 6.57 -7.19 -13.46
CA MET A 143 6.21 -6.06 -14.32
C MET A 143 7.23 -4.92 -14.24
N PHE A 144 7.76 -4.65 -13.04
CA PHE A 144 8.61 -3.49 -12.80
C PHE A 144 10.12 -3.76 -12.92
N LYS A 145 10.54 -4.97 -13.34
CA LYS A 145 11.96 -5.34 -13.53
C LYS A 145 12.87 -4.89 -12.39
N ALA A 146 12.36 -4.79 -11.16
CA ALA A 146 13.15 -4.40 -9.99
C ALA A 146 14.37 -5.31 -9.95
N LYS A 147 15.57 -4.69 -9.91
CA LYS A 147 16.85 -5.36 -10.14
C LYS A 147 16.86 -6.77 -9.54
N ARG A 148 17.03 -7.79 -10.40
CA ARG A 148 17.42 -9.15 -10.01
C ARG A 148 18.59 -9.01 -9.01
N GLY A 149 18.32 -9.10 -7.71
CA GLY A 149 19.33 -8.85 -6.68
C GLY A 149 18.81 -8.30 -5.34
N SER A 150 17.67 -7.62 -5.28
CA SER A 150 17.09 -7.24 -3.98
C SER A 150 16.33 -8.43 -3.37
N ASN A 151 17.03 -9.33 -2.66
CA ASN A 151 16.45 -10.38 -1.80
C ASN A 151 15.69 -9.81 -0.58
N ILE A 152 15.18 -8.58 -0.68
CA ILE A 152 14.43 -7.95 0.40
C ILE A 152 13.09 -8.67 0.51
N GLU A 153 12.86 -9.26 1.68
CA GLU A 153 11.61 -9.92 1.99
C GLU A 153 10.49 -8.87 1.97
N PRO A 154 9.41 -9.09 1.19
CA PRO A 154 8.29 -8.17 1.15
C PRO A 154 7.56 -8.23 2.51
N TYR A 155 7.22 -7.08 3.11
CA TYR A 155 6.47 -7.02 4.37
C TYR A 155 5.34 -5.99 4.37
N ARG A 156 4.36 -6.21 5.26
CA ARG A 156 3.34 -5.22 5.63
C ARG A 156 3.81 -4.50 6.88
N CYS A 157 3.94 -3.19 6.80
CA CYS A 157 4.23 -2.33 7.93
C CYS A 157 3.02 -1.45 8.24
N ILE A 158 2.65 -1.38 9.51
CA ILE A 158 1.63 -0.49 10.04
C ILE A 158 2.34 0.54 10.90
N ILE A 159 2.18 1.82 10.59
CA ILE A 159 2.64 2.92 11.43
C ILE A 159 1.44 3.39 12.24
N LYS A 160 1.49 3.16 13.55
CA LYS A 160 0.50 3.60 14.53
C LYS A 160 0.68 5.09 14.76
N THR A 161 -0.11 5.92 14.07
CA THR A 161 0.12 7.38 14.04
C THR A 161 -0.05 8.02 15.40
N SER A 162 -0.91 7.46 16.24
CA SER A 162 -1.12 7.86 17.64
C SER A 162 0.12 7.65 18.53
N LEU A 163 0.99 6.70 18.19
CA LEU A 163 2.20 6.39 18.95
C LEU A 163 3.44 7.12 18.44
N VAL A 164 3.35 7.83 17.31
CA VAL A 164 4.49 8.55 16.76
C VAL A 164 4.77 9.80 17.59
N SER A 165 5.90 9.83 18.30
CA SER A 165 6.30 10.96 19.13
C SER A 165 6.70 12.18 18.29
N LYS A 166 6.75 13.37 18.92
CA LYS A 166 7.22 14.59 18.23
C LYS A 166 8.69 14.47 17.84
N GLU A 167 9.51 13.85 18.67
CA GLU A 167 10.93 13.60 18.42
C GLU A 167 11.16 12.63 17.26
N GLN A 168 10.28 11.64 17.08
CA GLN A 168 10.28 10.77 15.90
C GLN A 168 9.97 11.57 14.64
N MET A 169 8.97 12.44 14.67
CA MET A 169 8.66 13.32 13.52
C MET A 169 9.84 14.23 13.16
N ILE A 170 10.46 14.87 14.15
CA ILE A 170 11.64 15.73 13.95
C ILE A 170 12.81 14.93 13.35
N ARG A 171 13.05 13.70 13.83
CA ARG A 171 14.09 12.83 13.26
C ARG A 171 13.86 12.53 11.78
N VAL A 172 12.63 12.21 11.39
CA VAL A 172 12.31 11.93 9.98
C VAL A 172 12.40 13.20 9.12
N GLN A 173 11.91 14.35 9.61
CA GLN A 173 12.08 15.64 8.93
C GLN A 173 13.55 16.02 8.74
N ASN A 174 14.39 15.85 9.75
CA ASN A 174 15.83 16.14 9.65
C ASN A 174 16.52 15.31 8.57
N ILE A 175 16.10 14.06 8.35
CA ILE A 175 16.63 13.22 7.26
C ILE A 175 16.28 13.82 5.91
N ILE A 176 15.04 14.26 5.72
CA ILE A 176 14.60 14.93 4.48
C ILE A 176 15.45 16.19 4.23
N THR A 177 15.64 17.02 5.26
CA THR A 177 16.46 18.24 5.15
C THR A 177 17.92 17.94 4.82
N GLN A 178 18.55 16.98 5.49
CA GLN A 178 19.94 16.58 5.23
C GLN A 178 20.13 16.06 3.80
N ILE A 179 19.12 15.36 3.30
CA ILE A 179 19.06 14.85 1.95
C ILE A 179 18.95 16.00 0.93
N ASP A 180 18.02 16.94 1.13
CA ASP A 180 17.81 18.07 0.23
C ASP A 180 19.07 18.96 0.16
N LEU A 181 19.75 19.16 1.29
CA LEU A 181 21.03 19.88 1.37
C LEU A 181 22.16 19.20 0.59
N ARG A 182 22.18 17.86 0.50
CA ARG A 182 23.19 17.14 -0.30
C ARG A 182 22.97 17.32 -1.79
N ARG A 183 21.71 17.42 -2.26
CA ARG A 183 21.41 17.63 -3.68
C ARG A 183 21.79 19.03 -4.15
N ASN A 184 21.56 20.04 -3.32
CA ASN A 184 21.92 21.44 -3.62
C ASN A 184 23.44 21.70 -3.59
N ARG A 185 24.26 20.73 -3.15
CA ARG A 185 25.73 20.81 -3.22
C ARG A 185 26.32 20.10 -4.45
N ILE A 186 25.52 19.35 -5.19
CA ILE A 186 25.98 18.51 -6.33
C ILE A 186 25.31 18.95 -7.65
N GLY A 187 24.43 19.96 -7.62
CA GLY A 187 23.84 20.60 -8.81
C GLY A 187 24.28 22.06 -8.89
#